data_AF-A0A5E4NIP8-F1
#
_entry.id   AF-A0A5E4NIP8-F1
#
_cell.length_a   1.000
_cell.length_b   1.000
_cell.length_c   1.000
_cell.angle_alpha   90.00
_cell.angle_beta   90.00
_cell.angle_gamma   90.00
#
_symmetry.space_group_name_H-M   'P 1'
#
loop_
_entity.id
_entity.type
_entity.pdbx_description
1 polymer ?
#
loop_
_entity_poly.entity_id
_entity_poly.type
_entity_poly.pdbx_seq_one_letter_code
_entity_poly.pdbx_strand_id
1 'polypeptide(L)'
;MSYNIPSQPVKFIFEITFFFLILVPAGILWACVKKCLPVKRKSVKGQVILITGAAAGLGRQLALLFANLGAKIVCLDINEEGNDKTAQMVKETGAVVASYKCDISKRDQIKDIHQRVKKEIGPVDILINNAAIVWGHIYLDPTKDQLIDDIIDVNLKGQFWMNREIIPSMIDRKSGHIVTISSLAAVCGVAGISSYTATKWATNGMIESMRNELNELNELISSSIKTTTIMPYFINTNPKISERLDCRYIKMCK
;
A
#
# COMPACT_ATOMS: atom_id res chain seq x y z
N MET A 1 42.45 -26.15 -0.77
CA MET A 1 41.59 -25.01 -1.15
C MET A 1 42.48 -23.85 -1.52
N SER A 2 42.64 -23.57 -2.82
CA SER A 2 43.36 -22.40 -3.31
C SER A 2 42.48 -21.16 -3.13
N TYR A 3 42.87 -20.24 -2.27
CA TYR A 3 42.22 -18.94 -2.17
C TYR A 3 42.49 -18.16 -3.46
N ASN A 4 41.43 -17.84 -4.21
CA ASN A 4 41.52 -16.95 -5.37
C ASN A 4 41.82 -15.53 -4.87
N ILE A 5 43.11 -15.20 -4.79
CA ILE A 5 43.57 -13.83 -4.58
C ILE A 5 43.20 -13.03 -5.83
N PRO A 6 42.54 -11.85 -5.69
CA PRO A 6 42.19 -11.03 -6.85
C PRO A 6 43.44 -10.72 -7.67
N SER A 7 43.34 -10.80 -9.00
CA SER A 7 44.45 -10.66 -9.95
C SER A 7 45.18 -9.31 -9.86
N GLN A 8 44.58 -8.31 -9.19
CA GLN A 8 45.16 -6.99 -8.93
C GLN A 8 44.88 -6.53 -7.48
N PRO A 9 45.67 -6.99 -6.49
CA PRO A 9 45.41 -6.72 -5.08
C PRO A 9 45.50 -5.23 -4.73
N VAL A 10 46.38 -4.47 -5.40
CA VAL A 10 46.52 -3.01 -5.20
C VAL A 10 45.25 -2.26 -5.65
N LYS A 11 44.69 -2.64 -6.81
CA LYS A 11 43.45 -2.05 -7.31
C LYS A 11 42.28 -2.34 -6.36
N PHE A 12 42.20 -3.58 -5.86
CA PHE A 12 41.18 -3.98 -4.89
C PHE A 12 41.28 -3.20 -3.56
N ILE A 13 42.49 -3.02 -3.02
CA ILE A 13 42.72 -2.21 -1.80
C ILE A 13 42.32 -0.75 -2.05
N PHE A 14 42.68 -0.19 -3.21
CA PHE A 14 42.27 1.15 -3.59
C PHE A 14 40.75 1.30 -3.70
N GLU A 15 40.05 0.37 -4.36
CA GLU A 15 38.59 0.37 -4.48
C GLU A 15 37.89 0.30 -3.11
N ILE A 16 38.37 -0.57 -2.21
CA ILE A 16 37.87 -0.66 -0.83
C ILE A 16 38.11 0.67 -0.10
N THR A 17 39.32 1.22 -0.19
CA THR A 17 39.69 2.44 0.52
C THR A 17 38.90 3.63 0.01
N PHE A 18 38.71 3.76 -1.31
CA PHE A 18 37.87 4.76 -1.95
C PHE A 18 36.40 4.63 -1.52
N PHE A 19 35.87 3.40 -1.49
CA PHE A 19 34.50 3.15 -1.05
C PHE A 19 34.29 3.59 0.40
N PHE A 20 35.15 3.19 1.33
CA PHE A 20 34.97 3.47 2.75
C PHE A 20 35.37 4.89 3.19
N LEU A 21 36.41 5.49 2.58
CA LEU A 21 36.87 6.83 2.97
C LEU A 21 36.19 7.96 2.21
N ILE A 22 35.62 7.69 1.02
CA ILE A 22 35.01 8.73 0.19
C ILE A 22 33.52 8.45 -0.02
N LEU A 23 33.14 7.31 -0.59
CA LEU A 23 31.73 7.07 -0.95
C LEU A 23 30.82 6.95 0.27
N VAL A 24 31.25 6.25 1.32
CA VAL A 24 30.47 6.11 2.56
C VAL A 24 30.31 7.48 3.27
N PRO A 25 31.37 8.25 3.57
CA PRO A 25 31.22 9.58 4.17
C PRO A 25 30.44 10.56 3.30
N ALA A 26 30.63 10.56 1.98
CA ALA A 26 29.85 11.38 1.06
C ALA A 26 28.36 10.97 1.09
N GLY A 27 28.07 9.67 1.13
CA GLY A 27 26.71 9.15 1.28
C GLY A 27 26.06 9.54 2.60
N ILE A 28 26.80 9.48 3.71
CA ILE A 28 26.35 9.93 5.04
C ILE A 28 26.10 11.44 5.04
N LEU A 29 27.03 12.24 4.52
CA LEU A 29 26.88 13.69 4.39
C LEU A 29 25.67 14.04 3.55
N TRP A 30 25.48 13.37 2.41
CA TRP A 30 24.31 13.54 1.55
C TRP A 30 23.00 13.17 2.26
N ALA A 31 22.99 12.08 3.04
CA ALA A 31 21.84 11.70 3.85
C ALA A 31 21.54 12.75 4.93
N CYS A 32 22.57 13.31 5.59
CA CYS A 32 22.44 14.40 6.55
C CYS A 32 21.88 15.67 5.88
N VAL A 33 22.39 16.04 4.71
CA VAL A 33 21.88 17.18 3.93
C VAL A 33 20.41 16.99 3.57
N LYS A 34 20.01 15.81 3.06
CA LYS A 34 18.59 15.51 2.75
C LYS A 34 17.70 15.48 3.99
N LYS A 35 18.25 15.15 5.17
CA LYS A 35 17.52 15.21 6.44
C LYS A 35 17.28 16.65 6.88
N CYS A 36 18.26 17.55 6.66
CA CYS A 36 18.16 18.96 7.02
C CYS A 36 17.41 19.80 5.97
N LEU A 37 17.42 19.39 4.69
CA LEU A 37 16.74 20.06 3.58
C LEU A 37 15.63 19.15 3.03
N PRO A 38 14.39 19.25 3.55
CA PRO A 38 13.30 18.38 3.13
C PRO A 38 13.00 18.58 1.64
N VAL A 39 12.90 17.47 0.91
CA VAL A 39 12.50 17.49 -0.49
C VAL A 39 11.10 18.08 -0.62
N LYS A 40 10.90 18.96 -1.59
CA LYS A 40 9.58 19.55 -1.88
C LYS A 40 8.56 18.44 -2.11
N ARG A 41 7.47 18.46 -1.34
CA ARG A 41 6.35 17.51 -1.52
C ARG A 41 5.74 17.68 -2.90
N LYS A 42 5.42 16.57 -3.57
CA LYS A 42 4.66 16.63 -4.82
C LYS A 42 3.25 17.18 -4.56
N SER A 43 2.72 17.95 -5.50
CA SER A 43 1.32 18.36 -5.47
C SER A 43 0.42 17.19 -5.90
N VAL A 44 -0.75 17.10 -5.28
CA VAL A 44 -1.84 16.17 -5.65
C VAL A 44 -3.09 16.92 -6.12
N LYS A 45 -3.02 18.24 -6.23
CA LYS A 45 -4.15 19.08 -6.63
C LYS A 45 -4.65 18.65 -8.01
N GLY A 46 -5.95 18.39 -8.11
CA GLY A 46 -6.63 17.96 -9.33
C GLY A 46 -6.44 16.48 -9.69
N GLN A 47 -5.56 15.74 -9.01
CA GLN A 47 -5.34 14.32 -9.27
C GLN A 47 -6.50 13.47 -8.76
N VAL A 48 -6.82 12.40 -9.48
CA VAL A 48 -7.82 11.41 -9.06
C VAL A 48 -7.15 10.38 -8.15
N ILE A 49 -7.59 10.33 -6.89
CA ILE A 49 -7.08 9.39 -5.89
C ILE A 49 -8.17 8.39 -5.54
N LEU A 50 -7.95 7.12 -5.89
CA LEU A 50 -8.83 6.01 -5.52
C LEU A 50 -8.33 5.36 -4.24
N ILE A 51 -9.20 5.28 -3.24
CA ILE A 51 -8.90 4.73 -1.92
C ILE A 51 -9.80 3.54 -1.66
N THR A 52 -9.19 2.36 -1.51
CA THR A 52 -9.91 1.15 -1.08
C THR A 52 -10.03 1.12 0.44
N GLY A 53 -11.13 0.60 0.98
CA GLY A 53 -11.35 0.58 2.43
C GLY A 53 -11.65 1.99 2.99
N ALA A 54 -12.33 2.83 2.20
CA ALA A 54 -12.56 4.24 2.52
C ALA A 54 -13.70 4.47 3.53
N ALA A 55 -14.50 3.43 3.86
CA ALA A 55 -15.67 3.59 4.71
C ALA A 55 -15.33 3.96 6.16
N ALA A 56 -14.12 3.70 6.65
CA ALA A 56 -13.73 3.96 8.03
C ALA A 56 -12.22 4.11 8.22
N GLY A 57 -11.80 4.39 9.46
CA GLY A 57 -10.41 4.31 9.90
C GLY A 57 -9.43 5.10 9.03
N LEU A 58 -8.30 4.48 8.69
CA LEU A 58 -7.23 5.11 7.92
C LEU A 58 -7.70 5.56 6.53
N GLY A 59 -8.49 4.74 5.82
CA GLY A 59 -8.98 5.08 4.49
C GLY A 59 -9.81 6.36 4.49
N ARG A 60 -10.72 6.52 5.47
CA ARG A 60 -11.49 7.76 5.65
C ARG A 60 -10.60 8.97 5.93
N GLN A 61 -9.62 8.83 6.83
CA GLN A 61 -8.74 9.94 7.17
C GLN A 61 -7.85 10.35 5.99
N LEU A 62 -7.38 9.37 5.19
CA LEU A 62 -6.65 9.65 3.95
C LEU A 62 -7.54 10.38 2.94
N ALA A 63 -8.80 9.96 2.78
CA ALA A 63 -9.75 10.64 1.89
C ALA A 63 -9.91 12.13 2.25
N LEU A 64 -10.15 12.43 3.53
CA LEU A 64 -10.30 13.80 4.02
C LEU A 64 -9.02 14.62 3.89
N LEU A 65 -7.86 14.02 4.20
CA LEU A 65 -6.58 14.70 4.08
C LEU A 65 -6.29 15.08 2.63
N PHE A 66 -6.46 14.14 1.69
CA PHE A 66 -6.20 14.39 0.27
C PHE A 66 -7.22 15.34 -0.35
N ALA A 67 -8.47 15.30 0.10
CA ALA A 67 -9.50 16.26 -0.29
C ALA A 67 -9.09 17.70 0.06
N ASN A 68 -8.61 17.93 1.28
CA ASN A 68 -8.09 19.23 1.72
C ASN A 68 -6.84 19.69 0.94
N LEU A 69 -6.11 18.76 0.32
CA LEU A 69 -4.99 19.06 -0.59
C LEU A 69 -5.45 19.34 -2.04
N GLY A 70 -6.77 19.35 -2.30
CA GLY A 70 -7.37 19.66 -3.59
C GLY A 70 -7.39 18.49 -4.57
N ALA A 71 -7.23 17.25 -4.11
CA ALA A 71 -7.41 16.06 -4.95
C ALA A 71 -8.89 15.76 -5.20
N LYS A 72 -9.19 15.02 -6.27
CA LYS A 72 -10.50 14.40 -6.50
C LYS A 72 -10.49 13.01 -5.87
N ILE A 73 -11.47 12.70 -5.04
CA ILE A 73 -11.48 11.48 -4.24
C ILE A 73 -12.45 10.45 -4.82
N VAL A 74 -12.00 9.21 -4.93
CA VAL A 74 -12.85 8.06 -5.23
C VAL A 74 -12.80 7.12 -4.03
N CYS A 75 -13.91 7.04 -3.30
CA CYS A 75 -14.05 6.20 -2.12
C CYS A 75 -14.59 4.82 -2.54
N LEU A 76 -13.80 3.77 -2.32
CA LEU A 76 -14.19 2.38 -2.64
C LEU A 76 -14.25 1.55 -1.35
N ASP A 77 -15.40 0.94 -1.09
CA ASP A 77 -15.57 0.05 0.07
C ASP A 77 -16.73 -0.93 -0.14
N ILE A 78 -16.75 -2.05 0.60
CA ILE A 78 -17.89 -2.97 0.61
C ILE A 78 -19.03 -2.44 1.49
N ASN A 79 -18.70 -1.65 2.53
CA ASN A 79 -19.66 -1.00 3.41
C ASN A 79 -20.13 0.32 2.81
N GLU A 80 -21.22 0.25 2.06
CA GLU A 80 -21.87 1.38 1.38
C GLU A 80 -22.20 2.54 2.31
N GLU A 81 -22.87 2.28 3.44
CA GLU A 81 -23.26 3.33 4.39
C GLU A 81 -22.05 4.08 4.96
N GLY A 82 -21.00 3.35 5.35
CA GLY A 82 -19.77 3.95 5.85
C GLY A 82 -19.02 4.73 4.76
N ASN A 83 -19.07 4.24 3.52
CA ASN A 83 -18.43 4.85 2.36
C ASN A 83 -19.11 6.17 1.99
N ASP A 84 -20.45 6.19 1.98
CA ASP A 84 -21.25 7.38 1.69
C ASP A 84 -21.09 8.44 2.77
N LYS A 85 -20.99 8.04 4.05
CA LYS A 85 -20.61 8.96 5.14
C LYS A 85 -19.25 9.59 4.89
N THR A 86 -18.24 8.81 4.49
CA THR A 86 -16.92 9.37 4.13
C THR A 86 -17.03 10.33 2.95
N ALA A 87 -17.78 9.98 1.90
CA ALA A 87 -17.97 10.84 0.74
C ALA A 87 -18.68 12.16 1.09
N GLN A 88 -19.68 12.11 1.96
CA GLN A 88 -20.36 13.31 2.46
C GLN A 88 -19.38 14.24 3.22
N MET A 89 -18.55 13.68 4.11
CA MET A 89 -17.52 14.47 4.82
C MET A 89 -16.49 15.08 3.85
N VAL A 90 -16.11 14.36 2.79
CA VAL A 90 -15.21 14.89 1.74
C VAL A 90 -15.91 16.00 0.94
N LYS A 91 -17.19 15.84 0.63
CA LYS A 91 -17.98 16.85 -0.09
C LYS A 91 -18.07 18.16 0.69
N GLU A 92 -18.15 18.09 2.01
CA GLU A 92 -18.14 19.25 2.91
C GLU A 92 -16.83 20.05 2.87
N THR A 93 -15.71 19.43 2.44
CA THR A 93 -14.46 20.17 2.19
C THR A 93 -14.46 20.92 0.84
N GLY A 94 -15.51 20.79 0.04
CA GLY A 94 -15.61 21.35 -1.32
C GLY A 94 -14.84 20.56 -2.39
N ALA A 95 -14.30 19.38 -2.05
CA ALA A 95 -13.61 18.53 -3.01
C ALA A 95 -14.57 17.73 -3.89
N VAL A 96 -14.14 17.38 -5.10
CA VAL A 96 -14.86 16.44 -5.96
C VAL A 96 -14.73 15.04 -5.37
N VAL A 97 -15.84 14.35 -5.21
CA VAL A 97 -15.88 13.00 -4.64
C VAL A 97 -16.93 12.12 -5.30
N ALA A 98 -16.61 10.83 -5.43
CA ALA A 98 -17.56 9.77 -5.74
C ALA A 98 -17.34 8.57 -4.80
N SER A 99 -18.43 7.95 -4.36
CA SER A 99 -18.42 6.69 -3.62
C SER A 99 -18.90 5.55 -4.50
N TYR A 100 -18.27 4.39 -4.36
CA TYR A 100 -18.68 3.16 -5.03
C TYR A 100 -18.63 1.99 -4.05
N LYS A 101 -19.68 1.20 -4.03
CA LYS A 101 -19.69 -0.09 -3.35
C LYS A 101 -18.94 -1.11 -4.20
N CYS A 102 -17.93 -1.76 -3.63
CA CYS A 102 -17.17 -2.82 -4.30
C CYS A 102 -16.55 -3.77 -3.30
N ASP A 103 -16.75 -5.07 -3.53
CA ASP A 103 -15.96 -6.11 -2.92
C ASP A 103 -14.71 -6.35 -3.79
N ILE A 104 -13.53 -5.98 -3.26
CA ILE A 104 -12.28 -6.11 -4.00
C ILE A 104 -11.83 -7.57 -4.17
N SER A 105 -12.45 -8.55 -3.48
CA SER A 105 -12.22 -9.96 -3.78
C SER A 105 -12.80 -10.38 -5.14
N LYS A 106 -13.75 -9.60 -5.68
CA LYS A 106 -14.48 -9.90 -6.92
C LYS A 106 -13.93 -9.08 -8.10
N ARG A 107 -13.17 -9.75 -8.97
CA ARG A 107 -12.51 -9.12 -10.12
C ARG A 107 -13.48 -8.39 -11.06
N ASP A 108 -14.65 -8.95 -11.31
CA ASP A 108 -15.63 -8.35 -12.23
C ASP A 108 -16.18 -7.02 -11.68
N GLN A 109 -16.42 -6.93 -10.37
CA GLN A 109 -16.84 -5.68 -9.74
C GLN A 109 -15.76 -4.60 -9.89
N ILE A 110 -14.48 -4.95 -9.70
CA ILE A 110 -13.37 -4.00 -9.87
C ILE A 110 -13.34 -3.44 -11.29
N LYS A 111 -13.52 -4.30 -12.30
CA LYS A 111 -13.54 -3.89 -13.71
C LYS A 111 -14.68 -2.91 -13.99
N ASP A 112 -15.90 -3.25 -13.54
CA ASP A 112 -17.07 -2.40 -13.75
C ASP A 112 -16.93 -1.04 -13.07
N ILE A 113 -16.45 -1.02 -11.82
CA ILE A 113 -16.20 0.23 -11.10
C ILE A 113 -15.07 1.03 -11.74
N HIS A 114 -14.00 0.39 -12.21
CA HIS A 114 -12.92 1.10 -12.90
C HIS A 114 -13.43 1.85 -14.13
N GLN A 115 -14.29 1.21 -14.95
CA GLN A 115 -14.89 1.87 -16.11
C GLN A 115 -15.78 3.05 -15.72
N ARG A 116 -16.59 2.90 -14.66
CA ARG A 116 -17.44 3.98 -14.15
C ARG A 116 -16.61 5.15 -13.63
N VAL A 117 -15.58 4.90 -12.82
CA VAL A 117 -14.66 5.93 -12.32
C VAL A 117 -14.00 6.68 -13.47
N LYS A 118 -13.51 5.97 -14.48
CA LYS A 118 -12.86 6.56 -15.65
C LYS A 118 -13.81 7.50 -16.42
N LYS A 119 -15.09 7.13 -16.52
CA LYS A 119 -16.13 7.91 -17.20
C LYS A 119 -16.59 9.12 -16.37
N GLU A 120 -16.84 8.94 -15.08
CA GLU A 120 -17.48 9.94 -14.22
C GLU A 120 -16.49 10.96 -13.64
N ILE A 121 -15.27 10.54 -13.31
CA ILE A 121 -14.29 11.37 -12.60
C ILE A 121 -13.00 11.57 -13.41
N GLY A 122 -12.54 10.50 -14.07
CA GLY A 122 -11.32 10.49 -14.87
C GLY A 122 -10.40 9.31 -14.53
N PRO A 123 -9.26 9.17 -15.24
CA PRO A 123 -8.31 8.09 -14.98
C PRO A 123 -7.69 8.23 -13.59
N VAL A 124 -7.48 7.10 -12.91
CA VAL A 124 -6.89 7.06 -11.57
C VAL A 124 -5.40 7.43 -11.64
N ASP A 125 -5.00 8.50 -10.95
CA ASP A 125 -3.60 8.95 -10.85
C ASP A 125 -2.88 8.33 -9.67
N ILE A 126 -3.59 8.14 -8.56
CA ILE A 126 -3.05 7.51 -7.35
C ILE A 126 -4.03 6.42 -6.89
N LEU A 127 -3.55 5.20 -6.80
CA LEU A 127 -4.25 4.08 -6.16
C LEU A 127 -3.72 3.92 -4.73
N ILE A 128 -4.61 3.92 -3.75
CA ILE A 128 -4.30 3.57 -2.36
C ILE A 128 -4.96 2.22 -2.03
N ASN A 129 -4.15 1.17 -2.05
CA ASN A 129 -4.51 -0.17 -1.57
C ASN A 129 -4.47 -0.19 -0.04
N ASN A 130 -5.60 0.15 0.58
CA ASN A 130 -5.77 0.25 2.02
C ASN A 130 -6.76 -0.79 2.58
N ALA A 131 -7.73 -1.26 1.79
CA ALA A 131 -8.69 -2.26 2.24
C ALA A 131 -7.99 -3.51 2.79
N ALA A 132 -8.41 -3.94 3.99
CA ALA A 132 -7.98 -5.18 4.60
C ALA A 132 -9.00 -5.67 5.64
N ILE A 133 -9.16 -6.98 5.72
CA ILE A 133 -9.76 -7.66 6.87
C ILE A 133 -8.65 -7.83 7.91
N VAL A 134 -8.87 -7.22 9.08
CA VAL A 134 -8.00 -7.35 10.25
C VAL A 134 -8.79 -8.09 11.32
N TRP A 135 -8.44 -9.35 11.57
CA TRP A 135 -9.15 -10.19 12.51
C TRP A 135 -8.21 -11.17 13.22
N GLY A 136 -8.32 -11.25 14.55
CA GLY A 136 -7.58 -12.18 15.37
C GLY A 136 -8.31 -13.50 15.61
N HIS A 137 -7.60 -14.62 15.50
CA HIS A 137 -8.10 -15.96 15.84
C HIS A 137 -6.95 -16.82 16.40
N ILE A 138 -7.32 -17.84 17.17
CA ILE A 138 -6.36 -18.85 17.64
C ILE A 138 -5.96 -19.69 16.42
N TYR A 139 -4.66 -19.89 16.23
CA TYR A 139 -4.10 -20.57 15.05
C TYR A 139 -4.70 -21.97 14.80
N LEU A 140 -5.00 -22.69 15.88
CA LEU A 140 -5.51 -24.07 15.84
C LEU A 140 -7.05 -24.15 15.86
N ASP A 141 -7.77 -23.03 15.80
CA ASP A 141 -9.25 -23.02 15.84
C ASP A 141 -9.83 -23.24 14.43
N PRO A 142 -10.37 -24.44 14.12
CA PRO A 142 -10.91 -24.75 12.80
C PRO A 142 -12.24 -24.05 12.51
N THR A 143 -12.89 -23.47 13.53
CA THR A 143 -14.17 -22.75 13.33
C THR A 143 -14.00 -21.44 12.55
N LYS A 144 -12.76 -21.07 12.23
CA LYS A 144 -12.37 -19.84 11.54
C LYS A 144 -11.72 -20.07 10.18
N ASP A 145 -11.77 -21.28 9.61
CA ASP A 145 -11.14 -21.56 8.31
C ASP A 145 -11.64 -20.65 7.19
N GLN A 146 -12.95 -20.40 7.10
CA GLN A 146 -13.52 -19.47 6.11
C GLN A 146 -12.95 -18.04 6.24
N LEU A 147 -12.64 -17.59 7.45
CA LEU A 147 -12.03 -16.29 7.67
C LEU A 147 -10.61 -16.22 7.10
N ILE A 148 -9.89 -17.34 7.06
CA ILE A 148 -8.56 -17.41 6.42
C ILE A 148 -8.72 -17.16 4.91
N ASP A 149 -9.69 -17.82 4.27
CA ASP A 149 -9.98 -17.60 2.85
C ASP A 149 -10.37 -16.16 2.57
N ASP A 150 -11.28 -15.59 3.36
CA ASP A 150 -11.72 -14.20 3.21
C ASP A 150 -10.55 -13.21 3.36
N ILE A 151 -9.66 -13.44 4.34
CA ILE A 151 -8.45 -12.63 4.56
C ILE A 151 -7.51 -12.72 3.36
N ILE A 152 -7.29 -13.91 2.79
CA ILE A 152 -6.44 -14.09 1.61
C ILE A 152 -7.06 -13.41 0.39
N ASP A 153 -8.36 -13.61 0.17
CA ASP A 153 -9.09 -13.10 -0.97
C ASP A 153 -9.12 -11.57 -0.98
N VAL A 154 -9.34 -10.93 0.17
CA VAL A 154 -9.38 -9.46 0.27
C VAL A 154 -7.97 -8.88 0.37
N ASN A 155 -7.16 -9.33 1.33
CA ASN A 155 -5.90 -8.65 1.66
C ASN A 155 -4.80 -8.87 0.61
N LEU A 156 -4.84 -10.01 -0.10
CA LEU A 156 -3.84 -10.37 -1.10
C LEU A 156 -4.42 -10.34 -2.52
N LYS A 157 -5.39 -11.21 -2.84
CA LYS A 157 -5.91 -11.30 -4.22
C LYS A 157 -6.57 -10.00 -4.66
N GLY A 158 -7.33 -9.34 -3.78
CA GLY A 158 -7.95 -8.06 -4.08
C GLY A 158 -6.95 -6.97 -4.48
N GLN A 159 -5.78 -6.93 -3.85
CA GLN A 159 -4.72 -5.99 -4.26
C GLN A 159 -4.13 -6.34 -5.63
N PHE A 160 -3.93 -7.63 -5.93
CA PHE A 160 -3.54 -8.05 -7.28
C PHE A 160 -4.54 -7.56 -8.33
N TRP A 161 -5.84 -7.70 -8.08
CA TRP A 161 -6.88 -7.29 -9.01
C TRP A 161 -6.93 -5.78 -9.20
N MET A 162 -6.89 -5.00 -8.12
CA MET A 162 -6.85 -3.55 -8.19
C MET A 162 -5.63 -3.04 -8.97
N ASN A 163 -4.45 -3.59 -8.69
CA ASN A 163 -3.23 -3.22 -9.41
C ASN A 163 -3.32 -3.57 -10.90
N ARG A 164 -3.74 -4.79 -11.24
CA ARG A 164 -3.85 -5.25 -12.64
C ARG A 164 -4.86 -4.46 -13.46
N GLU A 165 -5.93 -3.98 -12.84
CA GLU A 165 -6.95 -3.17 -13.54
C GLU A 165 -6.46 -1.73 -13.77
N ILE A 166 -5.76 -1.13 -12.79
CA ILE A 166 -5.43 0.30 -12.84
C ILE A 166 -4.10 0.59 -13.55
N ILE A 167 -3.09 -0.27 -13.39
CA ILE A 167 -1.74 -0.06 -13.95
C ILE A 167 -1.73 0.19 -15.46
N PRO A 168 -2.48 -0.56 -16.31
CA PRO A 168 -2.47 -0.33 -17.75
C PRO A 168 -2.78 1.13 -18.12
N SER A 169 -3.78 1.74 -17.48
CA SER A 169 -4.10 3.16 -17.73
C SER A 169 -3.04 4.13 -17.20
N MET A 170 -2.20 3.74 -16.24
CA MET A 170 -1.03 4.52 -15.81
C MET A 170 0.12 4.41 -16.81
N ILE A 171 0.31 3.23 -17.41
CA ILE A 171 1.30 2.96 -18.47
C ILE A 171 0.98 3.79 -19.71
N ASP A 172 -0.27 3.76 -20.17
CA ASP A 172 -0.71 4.54 -21.34
C ASP A 172 -0.44 6.04 -21.18
N ARG A 173 -0.62 6.55 -19.96
CA ARG A 173 -0.41 7.96 -19.61
C ARG A 173 1.01 8.25 -19.11
N LYS A 174 1.86 7.24 -19.05
CA LYS A 174 3.24 7.29 -18.54
C LYS A 174 3.38 7.91 -17.14
N SER A 175 2.32 7.85 -16.33
CA SER A 175 2.27 8.51 -15.01
C SER A 175 1.29 7.80 -14.10
N GLY A 176 1.70 7.61 -12.84
CA GLY A 176 0.84 7.02 -11.82
C GLY A 176 1.56 6.83 -10.50
N HIS A 177 0.80 6.55 -9.44
CA HIS A 177 1.36 6.19 -8.14
C HIS A 177 0.53 5.12 -7.45
N ILE A 178 1.15 4.00 -7.11
CA ILE A 178 0.53 2.94 -6.31
C ILE A 178 1.03 3.06 -4.87
N VAL A 179 0.12 3.26 -3.94
CA VAL A 179 0.40 3.28 -2.51
C VAL A 179 -0.23 2.05 -1.88
N THR A 180 0.59 1.26 -1.18
CA THR A 180 0.12 0.04 -0.51
C THR A 180 0.26 0.18 1.00
N ILE A 181 -0.85 0.00 1.71
CA ILE A 181 -0.88 -0.07 3.16
C ILE A 181 -0.65 -1.52 3.57
N SER A 182 0.60 -1.80 3.93
CA SER A 182 1.01 -3.07 4.52
C SER A 182 0.82 -3.01 6.05
N SER A 183 1.77 -3.50 6.83
CA SER A 183 1.76 -3.46 8.30
C SER A 183 3.14 -3.78 8.84
N LEU A 184 3.44 -3.39 10.08
CA LEU A 184 4.61 -3.94 10.78
C LEU A 184 4.49 -5.47 10.98
N ALA A 185 3.29 -6.04 10.95
CA ALA A 185 3.09 -7.49 10.90
C ALA A 185 3.69 -8.14 9.64
N ALA A 186 4.14 -7.36 8.64
CA ALA A 186 4.83 -7.85 7.46
C ALA A 186 6.34 -8.11 7.66
N VAL A 187 6.90 -7.73 8.83
CA VAL A 187 8.33 -7.94 9.13
C VAL A 187 8.57 -8.89 10.31
N CYS A 188 7.54 -9.16 11.12
CA CYS A 188 7.62 -10.14 12.19
C CYS A 188 6.29 -10.87 12.39
N GLY A 189 6.36 -12.10 12.90
CA GLY A 189 5.19 -12.88 13.26
C GLY A 189 4.51 -12.32 14.51
N VAL A 190 3.18 -12.28 14.51
CA VAL A 190 2.38 -11.80 15.65
C VAL A 190 1.36 -12.87 16.02
N ALA A 191 1.38 -13.29 17.28
CA ALA A 191 0.45 -14.30 17.79
C ALA A 191 -1.01 -13.83 17.66
N GLY A 192 -1.89 -14.75 17.28
CA GLY A 192 -3.32 -14.50 17.15
C GLY A 192 -3.76 -13.84 15.84
N ILE A 193 -2.85 -13.48 14.93
CA ILE A 193 -3.20 -12.87 13.62
C ILE A 193 -2.41 -13.51 12.46
N SER A 194 -2.16 -14.81 12.53
CA SER A 194 -1.30 -15.56 11.59
C SER A 194 -1.67 -15.38 10.12
N SER A 195 -2.95 -15.53 9.74
CA SER A 195 -3.40 -15.37 8.36
C SER A 195 -3.20 -13.92 7.88
N TYR A 196 -3.53 -12.94 8.71
CA TYR A 196 -3.28 -11.53 8.43
C TYR A 196 -1.77 -11.26 8.24
N THR A 197 -0.92 -11.70 9.17
CA THR A 197 0.54 -11.62 9.06
C THR A 197 1.01 -12.24 7.74
N ALA A 198 0.60 -13.46 7.42
CA ALA A 198 0.98 -14.13 6.17
C ALA A 198 0.60 -13.30 4.93
N THR A 199 -0.62 -12.73 4.88
CA THR A 199 -1.02 -11.86 3.76
C THR A 199 -0.18 -10.58 3.66
N LYS A 200 0.26 -10.00 4.79
CA LYS A 200 1.09 -8.78 4.78
C LYS A 200 2.54 -9.05 4.37
N TRP A 201 3.10 -10.21 4.73
CA TRP A 201 4.37 -10.68 4.16
C TRP A 201 4.26 -10.88 2.64
N ALA A 202 3.20 -11.58 2.19
CA ALA A 202 2.95 -11.78 0.76
C ALA A 202 2.75 -10.46 0.01
N THR A 203 2.04 -9.50 0.61
CA THR A 203 1.85 -8.15 0.05
C THR A 203 3.19 -7.43 -0.15
N ASN A 204 4.11 -7.52 0.81
CA ASN A 204 5.44 -6.89 0.67
C ASN A 204 6.22 -7.49 -0.51
N GLY A 205 6.27 -8.83 -0.59
CA GLY A 205 6.94 -9.51 -1.70
C GLY A 205 6.32 -9.15 -3.05
N MET A 206 4.99 -9.17 -3.14
CA MET A 206 4.26 -8.77 -4.35
C MET A 206 4.61 -7.34 -4.80
N ILE A 207 4.58 -6.37 -3.89
CA ILE A 207 4.86 -4.97 -4.24
C ILE A 207 6.34 -4.75 -4.58
N GLU A 208 7.26 -5.48 -3.95
CA GLU A 208 8.68 -5.43 -4.28
C GLU A 208 8.95 -5.97 -5.70
N SER A 209 8.44 -7.14 -6.03
CA SER A 209 8.54 -7.69 -7.39
C SER A 209 7.93 -6.76 -8.42
N MET A 210 6.69 -6.30 -8.19
CA MET A 210 6.00 -5.36 -9.09
C MET A 210 6.74 -4.03 -9.23
N ARG A 211 7.37 -3.52 -8.17
CA ARG A 211 8.17 -2.29 -8.23
C ARG A 211 9.38 -2.47 -9.14
N ASN A 212 10.06 -3.61 -9.07
CA ASN A 212 11.22 -3.88 -9.91
C ASN A 212 10.82 -3.95 -11.38
N GLU A 213 9.75 -4.67 -11.72
CA GLU A 213 9.17 -4.71 -13.07
C GLU A 213 8.79 -3.31 -13.58
N LEU A 214 8.12 -2.50 -12.74
CA LEU A 214 7.73 -1.13 -13.11
C LEU A 214 8.93 -0.19 -13.28
N ASN A 215 10.02 -0.41 -12.55
CA ASN A 215 11.23 0.40 -12.71
C ASN A 215 11.90 0.13 -14.07
N GLU A 216 12.06 -1.13 -14.45
CA GLU A 216 12.56 -1.51 -15.78
C GLU A 216 11.66 -0.93 -16.88
N LEU A 217 10.34 -1.08 -16.72
CA LEU A 217 9.38 -0.51 -17.66
C LEU A 217 9.50 1.02 -17.76
N ASN A 218 9.61 1.71 -16.62
CA ASN A 218 9.76 3.17 -16.58
C ASN A 218 10.97 3.66 -17.40
N GLU A 219 12.08 2.93 -17.36
CA GLU A 219 13.26 3.23 -18.17
C GLU A 219 12.98 2.99 -19.66
N LEU A 220 12.35 1.86 -20.00
CA LEU A 220 12.05 1.49 -21.38
C LEU A 220 11.09 2.45 -22.09
N ILE A 221 10.02 2.90 -21.41
CA ILE A 221 8.98 3.74 -22.04
C ILE A 221 9.06 5.22 -21.63
N SER A 222 10.08 5.58 -20.84
CA SER A 222 10.25 6.91 -20.24
C SER A 222 9.01 7.35 -19.46
N SER A 223 8.53 6.50 -18.54
CA SER A 223 7.39 6.79 -17.66
C SER A 223 7.77 7.09 -16.22
N SER A 224 6.83 7.64 -15.46
CA SER A 224 6.98 7.99 -14.05
C SER A 224 5.88 7.34 -13.20
N ILE A 225 5.81 6.00 -13.26
CA ILE A 225 4.92 5.22 -12.40
C ILE A 225 5.69 4.90 -11.12
N LYS A 226 5.19 5.38 -9.98
CA LYS A 226 5.84 5.21 -8.68
C LYS A 226 5.11 4.18 -7.83
N THR A 227 5.81 3.59 -6.87
CA THR A 227 5.19 2.75 -5.83
C THR A 227 5.68 3.19 -4.45
N THR A 228 4.80 3.18 -3.46
CA THR A 228 5.11 3.44 -2.05
C THR A 228 4.48 2.35 -1.19
N THR A 229 5.27 1.76 -0.29
CA THR A 229 4.76 0.84 0.74
C THR A 229 4.79 1.55 2.09
N ILE A 230 3.67 1.57 2.79
CA ILE A 230 3.55 2.11 4.14
C ILE A 230 3.35 0.93 5.09
N MET A 231 4.10 0.88 6.18
CA MET A 231 4.01 -0.18 7.20
C MET A 231 3.62 0.42 8.55
N PRO A 232 2.33 0.68 8.79
CA PRO A 232 1.89 1.22 10.06
C PRO A 232 2.13 0.25 11.22
N TYR A 233 2.40 0.81 12.40
CA TYR A 233 2.25 0.12 13.67
C TYR A 233 0.78 0.15 14.12
N PHE A 234 0.46 -0.32 15.33
CA PHE A 234 -0.90 -0.24 15.86
C PHE A 234 -1.39 1.22 15.87
N ILE A 235 -2.45 1.47 15.11
CA ILE A 235 -3.17 2.74 15.10
C ILE A 235 -4.59 2.46 15.55
N ASN A 236 -5.08 3.22 16.53
CA ASN A 236 -6.47 3.17 16.94
C ASN A 236 -7.37 3.80 15.87
N THR A 237 -7.69 3.02 14.83
CA THR A 237 -8.45 3.47 13.66
C THR A 237 -9.93 3.10 13.73
N ASN A 238 -10.27 2.03 14.48
CA ASN A 238 -11.63 1.53 14.60
C ASN A 238 -11.76 0.72 15.90
N PRO A 239 -12.63 1.12 16.84
CA PRO A 239 -12.86 0.40 18.09
C PRO A 239 -13.20 -1.08 17.89
N LYS A 240 -13.94 -1.43 16.83
CA LYS A 240 -14.28 -2.83 16.50
C LYS A 240 -13.07 -3.66 16.08
N ILE A 241 -12.09 -3.03 15.41
CA ILE A 241 -10.83 -3.71 15.04
C ILE A 241 -9.97 -3.90 16.29
N SER A 242 -9.91 -2.87 17.16
CA SER A 242 -9.18 -2.96 18.43
C SER A 242 -9.72 -4.07 19.33
N GLU A 243 -11.03 -4.30 19.35
CA GLU A 243 -11.66 -5.41 20.09
C GLU A 243 -11.34 -6.80 19.48
N ARG A 244 -11.36 -6.92 18.14
CA ARG A 244 -11.00 -8.16 17.42
C ARG A 244 -9.51 -8.52 17.52
N LEU A 245 -8.68 -7.55 17.89
CA LEU A 245 -7.24 -7.71 18.11
C LEU A 245 -6.90 -7.90 19.58
N ASP A 246 -7.88 -8.10 20.47
CA ASP A 246 -7.60 -8.37 21.89
C ASP A 246 -7.06 -9.79 22.09
N CYS A 247 -5.80 -9.98 21.69
CA CYS A 247 -5.04 -11.20 21.87
C CYS A 247 -4.53 -11.37 23.32
N ARG A 248 -4.86 -10.45 24.24
CA ARG A 248 -4.31 -10.44 25.61
C ARG A 248 -4.76 -11.65 26.44
N TYR A 249 -5.79 -12.36 25.98
CA TYR A 249 -6.21 -13.61 26.57
C TYR A 249 -6.42 -14.63 25.45
N ILE A 250 -5.49 -15.59 25.33
CA ILE A 250 -5.85 -16.90 24.79
C ILE A 250 -6.91 -17.44 25.75
N LYS A 251 -8.18 -17.15 25.49
CA LYS A 251 -9.27 -17.89 26.11
C LYS A 251 -9.21 -19.28 25.50
N MET A 252 -8.36 -20.13 26.07
CA MET A 252 -8.38 -21.56 25.79
C MET A 252 -9.83 -22.01 25.97
N CYS A 253 -10.41 -22.58 24.91
CA CYS A 253 -11.72 -23.21 25.01
C CYS A 253 -11.67 -24.17 26.20
N LYS A 254 -12.61 -24.01 27.14
CA LYS A 254 -12.98 -25.08 28.06
C LYS A 254 -13.84 -26.08 27.29
#